data_AF-A0A0S3EZ12-F1
#
_entry.id   AF-A0A0S3EZ12-F1
#
_cell.length_a   1.000
_cell.length_b   1.000
_cell.length_c   1.000
_cell.angle_alpha   90.00
_cell.angle_beta   90.00
_cell.angle_gamma   90.00
#
_symmetry.space_group_name_H-M   'P 1'
#
loop_
_entity.id
_entity.type
_entity.pdbx_description
1 polymer ?
#
loop_
_entity_poly.entity_id
_entity_poly.type
_entity_poly.pdbx_seq_one_letter_code
_entity_poly.pdbx_strand_id
1 'polypeptide(L)'
;MPGYVWIIDLFGLVLAIAGFTMAFRQDMARRIIGRPRTPAKSVAAEEDGGDPLTYMLRIAGVMLMVFGIAIGGMFTLFNLA
;
A
#
# COMPACT_ATOMS: atom_id res chain seq x y z
N MET A 1 -9.41 -25.58 -6.90
CA MET A 1 -8.51 -24.64 -6.20
C MET A 1 -8.34 -25.08 -4.76
N PRO A 2 -7.10 -25.39 -4.33
CA PRO A 2 -6.82 -25.73 -2.94
C PRO A 2 -7.22 -24.61 -1.98
N GLY A 3 -7.72 -24.98 -0.79
CA GLY A 3 -8.21 -24.00 0.20
C GLY A 3 -7.15 -22.99 0.67
N TYR A 4 -5.86 -23.36 0.65
CA TYR A 4 -4.77 -22.43 1.00
C TYR A 4 -4.61 -21.28 0.01
N VAL A 5 -4.99 -21.47 -1.27
CA VAL A 5 -4.89 -20.42 -2.30
C VAL A 5 -5.83 -19.26 -1.95
N TRP A 6 -7.06 -19.57 -1.53
CA TRP A 6 -8.02 -18.57 -1.07
C TRP A 6 -7.52 -17.75 0.13
N ILE A 7 -6.80 -18.38 1.05
CA ILE A 7 -6.21 -17.70 2.22
C ILE A 7 -5.09 -16.76 1.76
N ILE A 8 -4.25 -17.21 0.84
CA ILE A 8 -3.15 -16.41 0.29
C ILE A 8 -3.68 -15.24 -0.54
N ASP A 9 -4.72 -15.45 -1.34
CA ASP A 9 -5.37 -14.40 -2.12
C ASP A 9 -6.05 -13.37 -1.22
N LEU A 10 -6.73 -13.82 -0.15
CA LEU A 10 -7.29 -12.92 0.84
C LEU A 10 -6.21 -12.08 1.51
N PHE A 11 -5.07 -12.70 1.86
CA PHE A 11 -3.93 -11.98 2.41
C PHE A 11 -3.36 -10.97 1.40
N GLY A 12 -3.17 -11.38 0.14
CA GLY A 12 -2.72 -10.50 -0.94
C GLY A 12 -3.68 -9.33 -1.18
N LEU A 13 -4.99 -9.55 -1.09
CA LEU A 13 -6.03 -8.53 -1.18
C LEU A 13 -5.95 -7.53 -0.01
N VAL A 14 -5.77 -8.02 1.21
CA VAL A 14 -5.57 -7.17 2.39
C VAL A 14 -4.32 -6.29 2.22
N LEU A 15 -3.22 -6.87 1.73
CA LEU A 15 -2.02 -6.12 1.40
C LEU A 15 -2.30 -5.07 0.31
N ALA A 16 -2.98 -5.44 -0.77
CA ALA A 16 -3.35 -4.50 -1.83
C ALA A 16 -4.12 -3.29 -1.30
N ILE A 17 -5.14 -3.53 -0.46
CA ILE A 17 -5.97 -2.49 0.14
C ILE A 17 -5.16 -1.64 1.13
N ALA A 18 -4.32 -2.26 1.95
CA ALA A 18 -3.46 -1.56 2.90
C ALA A 18 -2.45 -0.65 2.18
N GLY A 19 -1.78 -1.17 1.15
CA GLY A 19 -0.83 -0.44 0.33
C GLY A 19 -1.48 0.70 -0.44
N PHE A 20 -2.67 0.48 -1.00
CA PHE A 20 -3.48 1.52 -1.64
C PHE A 20 -3.84 2.64 -0.64
N THR A 21 -4.29 2.28 0.56
CA THR A 21 -4.64 3.25 1.61
C THR A 21 -3.41 4.06 2.02
N MET A 22 -2.25 3.42 2.11
CA MET A 22 -0.98 4.06 2.44
C MET A 22 -0.44 4.97 1.33
N ALA A 23 -0.63 4.60 0.06
CA ALA A 23 -0.15 5.36 -1.10
C ALA A 23 -1.07 6.52 -1.50
N PHE A 24 -2.40 6.32 -1.46
CA PHE A 24 -3.38 7.26 -1.98
C PHE A 24 -4.25 7.92 -0.90
N ARG A 25 -4.45 7.27 0.26
CA ARG A 25 -5.21 7.83 1.39
C ARG A 25 -4.30 8.09 2.59
N GLN A 26 -3.22 8.83 2.35
CA GLN A 26 -2.20 9.16 3.36
C GLN A 26 -2.80 9.78 4.63
N ASP A 27 -3.89 10.55 4.52
CA ASP A 27 -4.64 11.08 5.67
C ASP A 27 -5.20 9.98 6.59
N MET A 28 -5.69 8.87 6.03
CA MET A 28 -6.17 7.74 6.82
C MET A 28 -5.00 6.93 7.39
N ALA A 29 -3.95 6.69 6.61
CA ALA A 29 -2.77 5.97 7.09
C ALA A 29 -2.07 6.72 8.25
N ARG A 30 -1.92 8.05 8.14
CA ARG A 30 -1.38 8.91 9.20
C ARG A 30 -2.25 8.91 10.46
N ARG A 31 -3.58 8.86 10.30
CA ARG A 31 -4.54 8.76 11.41
C ARG A 31 -4.48 7.41 12.13
N ILE A 32 -4.27 6.31 11.40
CA ILE A 32 -4.07 4.97 11.97
C ILE A 32 -2.74 4.90 12.75
N ILE A 33 -1.70 5.57 12.26
CA ILE A 33 -0.38 5.67 12.92
C ILE A 33 -0.41 6.66 14.12
N GLY A 34 -1.51 7.39 14.34
CA GLY A 34 -1.69 8.26 15.50
C GLY A 34 -1.01 9.64 15.39
N ARG A 35 -0.64 10.09 14.18
CA ARG A 35 0.04 11.38 13.98
C ARG A 35 -0.94 12.44 13.41
N PRO A 36 -1.02 13.65 13.99
CA PRO A 36 -1.95 14.69 13.52
C PRO A 36 -1.56 15.20 12.12
N ARG A 37 -2.57 15.70 11.40
CA ARG A 37 -2.47 16.28 10.04
C ARG A 37 -1.35 17.32 9.94
N THR A 38 -0.34 17.03 9.12
CA THR A 38 0.44 18.09 8.46
C THR A 38 -0.26 18.37 7.13
N PRO A 39 -0.69 19.62 6.85
CA PRO A 39 -1.47 19.92 5.66
C PRO A 39 -0.66 19.61 4.41
N ALA A 40 -1.31 19.00 3.43
CA ALA A 40 -0.74 18.71 2.11
C ALA A 40 -0.40 20.04 1.43
N LYS A 41 0.86 20.49 1.55
CA LYS A 41 1.39 21.52 0.67
C LYS A 41 1.80 20.87 -0.64
N SER A 42 1.36 21.52 -1.71
CA SER A 42 1.53 21.15 -3.11
C SER A 42 2.97 20.76 -3.44
N VAL A 43 3.08 19.93 -4.48
CA VAL A 43 4.31 19.47 -5.15
C VAL A 43 5.33 20.61 -5.42
N ALA A 44 4.91 21.87 -5.37
CA ALA A 44 5.75 23.06 -5.50
C ALA A 44 6.66 23.39 -4.28
N ALA A 45 6.57 22.66 -3.16
CA ALA A 45 7.46 22.86 -2.00
C ALA A 45 8.69 21.92 -2.00
N GLU A 46 8.99 21.26 -3.12
CA GLU A 46 10.10 20.30 -3.26
C GLU A 46 11.51 20.90 -3.17
N GLU A 47 11.69 22.23 -3.22
CA GLU A 47 13.03 22.81 -3.28
C GLU A 47 13.73 23.03 -1.93
N ASP A 48 13.08 22.90 -0.76
CA ASP A 48 13.73 23.25 0.53
C ASP A 48 13.47 22.28 1.71
N GLY A 49 13.34 20.97 1.43
CA GLY A 49 13.24 19.95 2.48
C GLY A 49 11.83 19.37 2.68
N GLY A 50 11.24 18.84 1.59
CA GLY A 50 9.92 18.19 1.60
C GLY A 50 9.81 17.04 2.61
N ASP A 51 8.62 16.89 3.22
CA ASP A 51 8.28 15.91 4.25
C ASP A 51 8.64 14.47 3.82
N PRO A 52 9.81 13.94 4.27
CA PRO A 52 10.35 12.66 3.79
C PRO A 52 9.41 11.49 4.09
N LEU A 53 8.59 11.64 5.13
CA LEU A 53 7.62 10.65 5.55
C LEU A 53 6.53 10.45 4.51
N THR A 54 6.09 11.50 3.82
CA THR A 54 5.12 11.40 2.71
C THR A 54 5.65 10.53 1.59
N TYR A 55 6.89 10.76 1.20
CA TYR A 55 7.57 10.04 0.14
C TYR A 55 7.78 8.56 0.51
N MET A 56 8.32 8.31 1.71
CA MET A 56 8.50 6.95 2.23
C MET A 56 7.17 6.20 2.33
N LEU A 57 6.12 6.85 2.84
CA LEU A 57 4.80 6.24 2.98
C LEU A 57 4.21 5.87 1.62
N ARG A 58 4.36 6.75 0.63
CA ARG A 58 3.87 6.50 -0.72
C ARG A 58 4.60 5.34 -1.38
N ILE A 59 5.92 5.29 -1.29
CA ILE A 59 6.73 4.19 -1.85
C ILE A 59 6.38 2.87 -1.17
N ALA A 60 6.37 2.85 0.16
CA ALA A 60 6.02 1.65 0.91
C ALA A 60 4.60 1.17 0.59
N GLY A 61 3.64 2.09 0.45
CA GLY A 61 2.27 1.75 0.07
C GLY A 61 2.17 1.14 -1.33
N VAL A 62 2.84 1.74 -2.33
CA VAL A 62 2.86 1.21 -3.70
C VAL A 62 3.52 -0.16 -3.75
N MET A 63 4.67 -0.33 -3.07
CA MET A 63 5.38 -1.61 -3.02
C MET A 63 4.54 -2.71 -2.38
N LEU A 64 3.92 -2.42 -1.23
CA LEU A 64 3.06 -3.36 -0.52
C LEU A 64 1.84 -3.75 -1.36
N MET A 65 1.27 -2.79 -2.09
CA MET A 65 0.14 -3.03 -2.99
C MET A 65 0.51 -3.96 -4.15
N VAL A 66 1.61 -3.65 -4.85
CA VAL A 66 2.09 -4.47 -5.99
C VAL A 66 2.46 -5.87 -5.52
N PHE A 67 3.11 -6.00 -4.36
CA PHE A 67 3.49 -7.28 -3.79
C PHE A 67 2.26 -8.15 -3.45
N GLY A 68 1.22 -7.55 -2.84
CA GLY A 68 -0.03 -8.24 -2.55
C GLY A 68 -0.74 -8.75 -3.81
N ILE A 69 -0.81 -7.93 -4.86
CA ILE A 69 -1.38 -8.31 -6.16
C ILE A 69 -0.57 -9.43 -6.81
N ALA A 70 0.77 -9.33 -6.79
CA ALA A 70 1.64 -10.34 -7.38
C ALA A 70 1.53 -11.68 -6.66
N ILE A 71 1.50 -11.70 -5.33
CA ILE A 71 1.33 -12.94 -4.55
C ILE A 71 0.00 -13.62 -4.87
N GLY A 72 -1.12 -12.91 -4.77
CA GLY A 72 -2.43 -13.50 -5.06
C GLY A 72 -2.53 -13.98 -6.52
N GLY A 73 -2.10 -13.14 -7.45
CA GLY A 73 -2.09 -13.46 -8.87
C GLY A 73 -1.26 -14.69 -9.20
N MET A 74 -0.03 -14.79 -8.68
CA MET A 74 0.84 -15.94 -8.92
C MET A 74 0.25 -17.22 -8.34
N PHE A 75 -0.15 -17.22 -7.06
CA PHE A 75 -0.67 -18.44 -6.43
C PHE A 75 -1.97 -18.92 -7.06
N THR A 76 -2.85 -18.01 -7.46
CA THR A 76 -4.04 -18.35 -8.25
C THR A 76 -3.64 -18.96 -9.59
N LEU A 77 -2.81 -18.28 -10.40
CA LEU A 77 -2.45 -18.73 -11.75
C LEU A 77 -1.69 -20.05 -11.75
N PHE A 78 -0.75 -20.26 -10.83
CA PHE A 78 0.00 -21.52 -10.71
C PHE A 78 -0.84 -22.71 -10.23
N ASN A 79 -1.99 -22.49 -9.60
CA ASN A 79 -2.93 -23.55 -9.22
C ASN A 79 -4.07 -23.72 -10.24
N LEU A 80 -4.14 -22.85 -11.25
CA LEU A 80 -5.10 -22.89 -12.36
C LEU A 80 -4.51 -23.53 -13.62
N ALA A 81 -3.19 -23.41 -13.79
CA ALA A 81 -2.38 -24.11 -14.81
C ALA A 81 -2.13 -25.57 -14.42
#